data_AF-A0A956HHL6-F1
#
_entry.id   AF-A0A956HHL6-F1
#
_cell.length_a   1.000
_cell.length_b   1.000
_cell.length_c   1.000
_cell.angle_alpha   90.00
_cell.angle_beta   90.00
_cell.angle_gamma   90.00
#
_symmetry.space_group_name_H-M   'P 1'
#
loop_
_entity.id
_entity.type
_entity.pdbx_description
1 polymer ?
#
loop_
_entity_poly.entity_id
_entity_poly.type
_entity_poly.pdbx_seq_one_letter_code
_entity_poly.pdbx_strand_id
1 'polypeptide(L)'
;MHDVPATGALIDAAGEVRLGIFSAPIELVDERAYRLTDPFDRPITGLRKRFASKRFEFVGLVSPALIVGCAIVDLRYVGSSFVYLFEPPTRRFRSYSLRAPLALGTRFRRTPERGRSSFRAGGRRLSITADPDARTRALAVSLPGVLEIDALIDEASPALTPMCICTRTGATGWTYTRKAAGAPARGVVRWEGRDYELEALGACGSSDYSAGYMRRETSWLWGCFSGQLADGRRVGFNAACGVNETSFNENCFWVDGRRHDLHGVHFDFDRAALSEPWRLRTQDGRVDLEFTPEGEHRERLNAWLLASNFTQLLGRFHGRLRDEAGEVVAIDGVHGFVERQFARW
;
A
#
# COMPACT_ATOMS: atom_id res chain seq x y z
N MET A 1 13.74 18.01 8.29
CA MET A 1 13.79 16.54 8.10
C MET A 1 15.01 16.22 7.26
N HIS A 2 15.85 15.26 7.65
CA HIS A 2 17.05 14.92 6.88
C HIS A 2 16.67 13.98 5.73
N ASP A 3 16.49 14.52 4.53
CA ASP A 3 16.34 13.71 3.32
C ASP A 3 17.67 13.03 2.99
N VAL A 4 17.71 11.70 3.05
CA VAL A 4 18.88 10.92 2.67
C VAL A 4 18.89 10.75 1.14
N PRO A 5 19.98 11.08 0.42
CA PRO A 5 20.06 10.88 -1.03
C PRO A 5 19.81 9.42 -1.40
N ALA A 6 18.87 9.13 -2.30
CA ALA A 6 18.37 7.77 -2.52
C ALA A 6 19.07 6.96 -3.62
N THR A 7 20.35 7.18 -3.91
CA THR A 7 21.02 6.45 -4.99
C THR A 7 21.40 5.03 -4.57
N GLY A 8 21.22 4.08 -5.49
CA GLY A 8 21.68 2.69 -5.34
C GLY A 8 20.86 1.79 -4.40
N ALA A 9 21.54 0.85 -3.74
CA ALA A 9 20.92 -0.18 -2.91
C ALA A 9 20.53 0.33 -1.51
N LEU A 10 19.46 -0.25 -0.95
CA LEU A 10 19.04 0.00 0.43
C LEU A 10 20.06 -0.50 1.45
N ILE A 11 20.70 -1.62 1.13
CA ILE A 11 21.64 -2.31 2.00
C ILE A 11 23.04 -2.07 1.43
N ASP A 12 23.94 -1.62 2.28
CA ASP A 12 25.30 -1.29 1.88
C ASP A 12 26.21 -2.53 1.78
N ALA A 13 27.47 -2.31 1.39
CA ALA A 13 28.46 -3.37 1.25
C ALA A 13 28.85 -4.05 2.58
N ALA A 14 28.60 -3.39 3.72
CA ALA A 14 28.80 -3.97 5.06
C ALA A 14 27.62 -4.85 5.50
N GLY A 15 26.52 -4.86 4.73
CA GLY A 15 25.30 -5.58 5.05
C GLY A 15 24.39 -4.83 6.02
N GLU A 16 24.60 -3.52 6.21
CA GLU A 16 23.77 -2.67 7.04
C GLU A 16 22.67 -1.99 6.21
N VAL A 17 21.53 -1.74 6.85
CA VAL A 17 20.38 -1.10 6.20
C VAL A 17 20.44 0.41 6.36
N ARG A 18 20.21 1.14 5.27
CA ARG A 18 20.07 2.60 5.30
C ARG A 18 18.70 2.96 5.88
N LEU A 19 18.69 3.78 6.91
CA LEU A 19 17.48 4.21 7.61
C LEU A 19 17.17 5.67 7.31
N GLY A 20 15.88 6.03 7.33
CA GLY A 20 15.42 7.39 7.12
C GLY A 20 14.30 7.49 6.09
N ILE A 21 13.91 8.73 5.83
CA ILE A 21 13.04 9.10 4.71
C ILE A 21 13.95 9.52 3.56
N PHE A 22 13.66 8.99 2.38
CA PHE A 22 14.43 9.22 1.17
C PHE A 22 13.69 10.20 0.27
N SER A 23 14.43 11.16 -0.30
CA SER A 23 13.88 12.15 -1.24
C SER A 23 13.58 11.56 -2.63
N ALA A 24 14.08 10.37 -2.91
CA ALA A 24 13.81 9.61 -4.12
C ALA A 24 13.64 8.12 -3.81
N PRO A 25 13.09 7.33 -4.74
CA PRO A 25 12.98 5.88 -4.56
C PRO A 25 14.33 5.18 -4.51
N ILE A 26 14.45 4.16 -3.65
CA ILE A 26 15.60 3.27 -3.62
C ILE A 26 15.58 2.36 -4.84
N GLU A 27 16.73 2.22 -5.52
CA GLU A 27 16.83 1.41 -6.74
C GLU A 27 16.72 -0.08 -6.46
N LEU A 28 17.37 -0.56 -5.39
CA LEU A 28 17.45 -1.99 -5.08
C LEU A 28 17.21 -2.28 -3.59
N VAL A 29 16.16 -3.05 -3.32
CA VAL A 29 15.80 -3.60 -2.01
C VAL A 29 16.05 -5.11 -2.02
N ASP A 30 17.31 -5.52 -1.82
CA ASP A 30 17.71 -6.93 -1.75
C ASP A 30 17.92 -7.38 -0.30
N GLU A 31 16.87 -7.87 0.36
CA GLU A 31 16.96 -8.33 1.77
C GLU A 31 18.04 -9.40 2.00
N ARG A 32 18.48 -10.13 0.96
CA ARG A 32 19.53 -11.15 1.09
C ARG A 32 20.88 -10.55 1.46
N ALA A 33 21.14 -9.30 1.08
CA ALA A 33 22.38 -8.60 1.39
C ALA A 33 22.49 -8.22 2.88
N TYR A 34 21.35 -8.05 3.58
CA TYR A 34 21.32 -7.57 4.95
C TYR A 34 21.88 -8.60 5.93
N ARG A 35 22.75 -8.20 6.86
CA ARG A 35 23.28 -9.07 7.91
C ARG A 35 22.25 -9.24 9.04
N LEU A 36 21.29 -10.15 8.83
CA LEU A 36 20.27 -10.44 9.83
C LEU A 36 20.87 -11.18 11.04
N THR A 37 20.56 -10.69 12.24
CA THR A 37 20.89 -11.33 13.52
C THR A 37 19.64 -11.68 14.32
N ASP A 38 19.81 -12.53 15.33
CA ASP A 38 18.86 -12.62 16.43
C ASP A 38 19.10 -11.50 17.47
N PRO A 39 18.22 -11.30 18.47
CA PRO A 39 18.38 -10.23 19.46
C PRO A 39 19.64 -10.32 20.34
N PHE A 40 20.44 -11.37 20.20
CA PHE A 40 21.71 -11.58 20.91
C PHE A 40 22.91 -11.52 19.94
N ASP A 41 22.73 -10.83 18.81
CA ASP A 41 23.72 -10.58 17.77
C ASP A 41 24.26 -11.83 17.06
N ARG A 42 23.56 -12.97 17.19
CA ARG A 42 23.97 -14.21 16.50
C ARG A 42 23.47 -14.16 15.05
N PRO A 43 24.31 -14.45 14.04
CA PRO A 43 23.89 -14.42 12.65
C PRO A 43 22.75 -15.41 12.34
N ILE A 44 21.73 -14.94 11.62
CA ILE A 44 20.69 -15.77 11.03
C ILE A 44 20.97 -15.93 9.54
N THR A 45 21.20 -17.15 9.09
CA THR A 45 21.57 -17.48 7.70
C THR A 45 20.63 -18.51 7.07
N GLY A 46 20.87 -18.85 5.80
CA GLY A 46 20.19 -19.93 5.09
C GLY A 46 18.66 -19.79 5.02
N LEU A 47 17.97 -20.92 5.22
CA LEU A 47 16.51 -20.98 5.14
C LEU A 47 15.82 -20.09 6.20
N ARG A 48 16.36 -20.01 7.43
CA ARG A 48 15.80 -19.15 8.49
C ARG A 48 15.76 -17.70 8.03
N LYS A 49 16.87 -17.19 7.47
CA LYS A 49 16.94 -15.84 6.89
C LYS A 49 15.99 -15.67 5.71
N ARG A 50 15.91 -16.67 4.82
CA ARG A 50 14.99 -16.63 3.67
C ARG A 50 13.55 -16.45 4.14
N PHE A 51 13.07 -17.32 5.03
CA PHE A 51 11.68 -17.32 5.50
C PHE A 51 11.32 -16.15 6.43
N ALA A 52 12.30 -15.45 7.00
CA ALA A 52 12.04 -14.25 7.81
C ALA A 52 11.63 -13.02 6.97
N SER A 53 12.01 -12.96 5.69
CA SER A 53 11.64 -11.83 4.82
C SER A 53 10.14 -11.83 4.45
N LYS A 54 9.54 -10.64 4.34
CA LYS A 54 8.13 -10.42 4.03
C LYS A 54 8.00 -9.30 3.00
N ARG A 55 7.10 -9.47 2.05
CA ARG A 55 6.94 -8.56 0.90
C ARG A 55 5.48 -8.40 0.54
N PHE A 56 5.09 -7.16 0.28
CA PHE A 56 3.73 -6.77 -0.02
C PHE A 56 3.77 -5.74 -1.13
N GLU A 57 2.88 -5.90 -2.10
CA GLU A 57 2.63 -4.87 -3.08
C GLU A 57 1.14 -4.73 -3.27
N PHE A 58 0.64 -3.51 -3.16
CA PHE A 58 -0.76 -3.16 -3.30
C PHE A 58 -0.93 -2.04 -4.32
N VAL A 59 -2.00 -2.13 -5.11
CA VAL A 59 -2.48 -1.06 -5.99
C VAL A 59 -3.96 -0.84 -5.70
N GLY A 60 -4.34 0.42 -5.51
CA GLY A 60 -5.73 0.86 -5.43
C GLY A 60 -6.10 1.69 -6.66
N LEU A 61 -7.30 1.51 -7.18
CA LEU A 61 -7.94 2.38 -8.17
C LEU A 61 -9.25 2.84 -7.57
N VAL A 62 -9.49 4.15 -7.54
CA VAL A 62 -10.58 4.75 -6.77
C VAL A 62 -11.28 5.80 -7.59
N SER A 63 -12.61 5.70 -7.66
CA SER A 63 -13.51 6.73 -8.17
C SER A 63 -14.84 6.68 -7.40
N PRO A 64 -15.72 7.69 -7.58
CA PRO A 64 -17.06 7.66 -7.00
C PRO A 64 -17.93 6.48 -7.44
N ALA A 65 -17.61 5.86 -8.58
CA ALA A 65 -18.39 4.78 -9.17
C ALA A 65 -17.76 3.39 -8.94
N LEU A 66 -16.44 3.30 -8.78
CA LEU A 66 -15.73 2.03 -8.68
C LEU A 66 -14.49 2.16 -7.79
N ILE A 67 -14.35 1.24 -6.84
CA ILE A 67 -13.14 1.03 -6.06
C ILE A 67 -12.60 -0.37 -6.36
N VAL A 68 -11.33 -0.44 -6.73
CA VAL A 68 -10.59 -1.68 -6.92
C VAL A 68 -9.37 -1.66 -6.03
N GLY A 69 -9.12 -2.74 -5.31
CA GLY A 69 -7.85 -2.97 -4.63
C GLY A 69 -7.27 -4.31 -5.02
N CYS A 70 -5.97 -4.34 -5.29
CA CYS A 70 -5.25 -5.54 -5.69
C CYS A 70 -3.96 -5.66 -4.89
N ALA A 71 -3.69 -6.83 -4.32
CA ALA A 71 -2.46 -7.12 -3.61
C ALA A 71 -1.73 -8.35 -4.16
N ILE A 72 -0.40 -8.32 -4.10
CA ILE A 72 0.49 -9.47 -4.26
C ILE A 72 1.37 -9.54 -3.02
N VAL A 73 1.39 -10.69 -2.37
CA VAL A 73 2.10 -10.92 -1.11
C VAL A 73 3.00 -12.13 -1.25
N ASP A 74 4.28 -11.97 -0.89
CA ASP A 74 5.26 -13.05 -0.79
C ASP A 74 5.74 -13.17 0.65
N LEU A 75 5.16 -14.11 1.40
CA LEU A 75 5.57 -14.44 2.77
C LEU A 75 6.59 -15.59 2.81
N ARG A 76 7.06 -16.07 1.65
CA ARG A 76 7.95 -17.22 1.43
C ARG A 76 7.34 -18.60 1.65
N TYR A 77 6.60 -18.80 2.73
CA TYR A 77 5.90 -20.08 2.96
C TYR A 77 4.50 -20.09 2.33
N VAL A 78 3.93 -18.91 2.08
CA VAL A 78 2.69 -18.70 1.32
C VAL A 78 2.90 -17.50 0.42
N GLY A 79 2.53 -17.67 -0.85
CA GLY A 79 2.28 -16.55 -1.75
C GLY A 79 0.78 -16.37 -1.83
N SER A 80 0.32 -15.14 -1.76
CA SER A 80 -1.10 -14.83 -1.89
C SER A 80 -1.30 -13.61 -2.76
N SER A 81 -2.44 -13.55 -3.41
CA SER A 81 -2.87 -12.38 -4.15
C SER A 81 -4.37 -12.27 -4.04
N PHE A 82 -4.89 -11.06 -3.87
CA PHE A 82 -6.31 -10.80 -3.90
C PHE A 82 -6.61 -9.61 -4.77
N VAL A 83 -7.81 -9.58 -5.32
CA VAL A 83 -8.39 -8.40 -5.95
C VAL A 83 -9.84 -8.28 -5.52
N TYR A 84 -10.26 -7.09 -5.10
CA TYR A 84 -11.66 -6.80 -4.80
C TYR A 84 -12.15 -5.64 -5.66
N LEU A 85 -13.46 -5.63 -5.91
CA LEU A 85 -14.18 -4.58 -6.61
C LEU A 85 -15.41 -4.20 -5.80
N PHE A 86 -15.64 -2.90 -5.70
CA PHE A 86 -16.77 -2.32 -5.00
C PHE A 86 -17.37 -1.19 -5.83
N GLU A 87 -18.68 -1.23 -6.05
CA GLU A 87 -19.46 -0.11 -6.61
C GLU A 87 -20.12 0.65 -5.45
N PRO A 88 -19.60 1.82 -5.03
CA PRO A 88 -20.25 2.61 -3.97
C PRO A 88 -21.75 2.90 -4.21
N PRO A 89 -22.21 3.22 -5.43
CA PRO A 89 -23.62 3.55 -5.67
C PRO A 89 -24.58 2.37 -5.43
N THR A 90 -24.18 1.15 -5.79
CA THR A 90 -25.03 -0.06 -5.72
C THR A 90 -24.70 -0.95 -4.52
N ARG A 91 -23.60 -0.65 -3.82
CA ARG A 91 -22.98 -1.49 -2.79
C ARG A 91 -22.60 -2.89 -3.30
N ARG A 92 -22.51 -3.10 -4.61
CA ARG A 92 -22.07 -4.37 -5.19
C ARG A 92 -20.60 -4.60 -4.84
N PHE A 93 -20.31 -5.75 -4.24
CA PHE A 93 -18.97 -6.13 -3.82
C PHE A 93 -18.61 -7.55 -4.26
N ARG A 94 -17.39 -7.74 -4.75
CA ARG A 94 -16.76 -9.06 -4.95
C ARG A 94 -15.28 -9.01 -4.61
N SER A 95 -14.77 -10.09 -4.04
CA SER A 95 -13.35 -10.31 -3.80
C SER A 95 -12.93 -11.68 -4.32
N TYR A 96 -11.75 -11.74 -4.95
CA TYR A 96 -11.15 -12.95 -5.47
C TYR A 96 -9.77 -13.14 -4.86
N SER A 97 -9.62 -14.18 -4.07
CA SER A 97 -8.39 -14.45 -3.31
C SER A 97 -7.75 -15.74 -3.78
N LEU A 98 -6.45 -15.68 -4.06
CA LEU A 98 -5.62 -16.78 -4.52
C LEU A 98 -4.47 -16.99 -3.56
N ARG A 99 -4.16 -18.25 -3.27
CA ARG A 99 -3.06 -18.63 -2.38
C ARG A 99 -2.34 -19.82 -2.98
N ALA A 100 -1.03 -19.84 -2.81
CA ALA A 100 -0.17 -20.94 -3.24
C ALA A 100 0.87 -21.25 -2.14
N PRO A 101 1.11 -22.54 -1.84
CA PRO A 101 2.14 -22.93 -0.89
C PRO A 101 3.52 -22.54 -1.41
N LEU A 102 4.44 -22.24 -0.48
CA LEU A 102 5.84 -21.91 -0.75
C LEU A 102 6.04 -20.76 -1.75
N ALA A 103 5.05 -19.86 -1.83
CA ALA A 103 4.99 -18.78 -2.81
C ALA A 103 5.11 -19.26 -4.27
N LEU A 104 4.68 -20.50 -4.56
CA LEU A 104 4.67 -21.04 -5.90
C LEU A 104 3.85 -20.14 -6.83
N GLY A 105 4.37 -19.86 -8.02
CA GLY A 105 3.73 -18.95 -8.98
C GLY A 105 3.83 -17.47 -8.61
N THR A 106 4.46 -17.11 -7.49
CA THR A 106 4.70 -15.73 -7.08
C THR A 106 6.09 -15.28 -7.53
N ARG A 107 6.17 -14.12 -8.18
CA ARG A 107 7.41 -13.41 -8.44
C ARG A 107 7.27 -12.01 -7.89
N PHE A 108 8.22 -11.58 -7.07
CA PHE A 108 8.18 -10.27 -6.44
C PHE A 108 9.44 -9.50 -6.82
N ARG A 109 9.28 -8.27 -7.35
CA ARG A 109 10.41 -7.44 -7.76
C ARG A 109 11.15 -6.87 -6.55
N ARG A 110 12.44 -6.58 -6.73
CA ARG A 110 13.31 -5.97 -5.69
C ARG A 110 13.66 -4.53 -6.00
N THR A 111 13.20 -4.06 -7.14
CA THR A 111 13.45 -2.75 -7.72
C THR A 111 12.11 -2.01 -7.69
N PRO A 112 11.81 -1.24 -6.63
CA PRO A 112 10.49 -0.65 -6.42
C PRO A 112 9.94 0.07 -7.65
N GLU A 113 10.82 0.77 -8.38
CA GLU A 113 10.49 1.56 -9.58
C GLU A 113 10.59 0.81 -10.92
N ARG A 114 11.12 -0.42 -10.97
CA ARG A 114 11.34 -1.12 -12.25
C ARG A 114 10.93 -2.58 -12.21
N GLY A 115 10.27 -3.04 -13.26
CA GLY A 115 9.99 -4.46 -13.48
C GLY A 115 8.68 -4.91 -12.86
N ARG A 116 8.47 -6.22 -12.73
CA ARG A 116 7.13 -6.79 -12.53
C ARG A 116 7.06 -7.73 -11.32
N SER A 117 6.11 -7.46 -10.44
CA SER A 117 5.60 -8.43 -9.47
C SER A 117 4.40 -9.15 -10.10
N SER A 118 4.26 -10.45 -9.84
CA SER A 118 3.18 -11.25 -10.43
C SER A 118 2.84 -12.45 -9.57
N PHE A 119 1.57 -12.85 -9.64
CA PHE A 119 1.05 -14.06 -9.05
C PHE A 119 0.28 -14.86 -10.12
N ARG A 120 0.46 -16.19 -10.15
CA ARG A 120 -0.24 -17.09 -11.08
C ARG A 120 -0.65 -18.38 -10.39
N ALA A 121 -1.93 -18.74 -10.52
CA ALA A 121 -2.45 -20.03 -10.07
C ALA A 121 -3.70 -20.41 -10.87
N GLY A 122 -3.79 -21.67 -11.33
CA GLY A 122 -5.00 -22.22 -11.96
C GLY A 122 -5.54 -21.40 -13.15
N GLY A 123 -4.67 -20.97 -14.07
CA GLY A 123 -5.04 -20.15 -15.23
C GLY A 123 -5.29 -18.66 -14.92
N ARG A 124 -5.31 -18.26 -13.65
CA ARG A 124 -5.51 -16.88 -13.19
C ARG A 124 -4.17 -16.17 -13.06
N ARG A 125 -4.13 -14.88 -13.39
CA ARG A 125 -2.91 -14.06 -13.35
C ARG A 125 -3.19 -12.67 -12.80
N LEU A 126 -2.32 -12.21 -11.92
CA LEU A 126 -2.25 -10.82 -11.47
C LEU A 126 -0.80 -10.34 -11.64
N SER A 127 -0.61 -9.10 -12.06
CA SER A 127 0.71 -8.49 -12.10
C SER A 127 0.66 -6.99 -11.92
N ILE A 128 1.68 -6.47 -11.24
CA ILE A 128 1.93 -5.05 -11.08
C ILE A 128 3.31 -4.78 -11.68
N THR A 129 3.36 -3.90 -12.68
CA THR A 129 4.58 -3.55 -13.42
C THR A 129 4.92 -2.09 -13.17
N ALA A 130 6.15 -1.83 -12.80
CA ALA A 130 6.71 -0.50 -12.60
C ALA A 130 7.62 -0.15 -13.78
N ASP A 131 7.39 1.02 -14.37
CA ASP A 131 8.22 1.60 -15.40
C ASP A 131 8.78 2.95 -14.89
N PRO A 132 10.10 3.06 -14.65
CA PRO A 132 10.69 4.29 -14.13
C PRO A 132 10.85 5.36 -15.22
N ASP A 133 10.96 4.95 -16.48
CA ASP A 133 11.25 5.83 -17.61
C ASP A 133 9.94 6.56 -18.01
N ALA A 134 8.83 5.83 -18.05
CA ALA A 134 7.49 6.41 -18.20
C ALA A 134 6.90 6.97 -16.89
N ARG A 135 7.48 6.61 -15.73
CA ARG A 135 6.94 6.85 -14.37
C ARG A 135 5.51 6.36 -14.22
N THR A 136 5.29 5.08 -14.50
CA THR A 136 3.96 4.46 -14.44
C THR A 136 3.94 3.20 -13.59
N ARG A 137 2.74 2.84 -13.14
CA ARG A 137 2.43 1.56 -12.50
C ARG A 137 1.26 0.92 -13.23
N ALA A 138 1.52 -0.19 -13.92
CA ALA A 138 0.51 -0.95 -14.63
C ALA A 138 -0.02 -2.11 -13.78
N LEU A 139 -1.34 -2.18 -13.59
CA LEU A 139 -2.05 -3.30 -13.00
C LEU A 139 -2.71 -4.12 -14.12
N ALA A 140 -2.32 -5.39 -14.22
CA ALA A 140 -2.96 -6.34 -15.12
C ALA A 140 -3.53 -7.53 -14.34
N VAL A 141 -4.83 -7.80 -14.51
CA VAL A 141 -5.54 -8.91 -13.87
C VAL A 141 -6.30 -9.70 -14.93
N SER A 142 -6.20 -11.02 -14.87
CA SER A 142 -6.96 -11.92 -15.74
C SER A 142 -7.49 -13.09 -14.92
N LEU A 143 -8.80 -13.06 -14.68
CA LEU A 143 -9.62 -14.13 -14.14
C LEU A 143 -10.63 -14.53 -15.23
N PRO A 144 -10.36 -15.59 -16.01
CA PRO A 144 -11.14 -15.93 -17.20
C PRO A 144 -12.66 -15.99 -16.93
N GLY A 145 -13.43 -15.30 -17.77
CA GLY A 145 -14.89 -15.23 -17.71
C GLY A 145 -15.46 -14.37 -16.57
N VAL A 146 -14.62 -13.75 -15.74
CA VAL A 146 -15.07 -13.03 -14.53
C VAL A 146 -14.51 -11.61 -14.44
N LEU A 147 -13.20 -11.45 -14.58
CA LEU A 147 -12.52 -10.17 -14.36
C LEU A 147 -11.31 -10.04 -15.29
N GLU A 148 -11.25 -8.94 -16.02
CA GLU A 148 -10.07 -8.47 -16.72
C GLU A 148 -9.78 -7.03 -16.30
N ILE A 149 -8.54 -6.73 -15.97
CA ILE A 149 -8.10 -5.35 -15.69
C ILE A 149 -6.85 -5.11 -16.52
N ASP A 150 -6.86 -4.02 -17.27
CA ASP A 150 -5.67 -3.41 -17.84
C ASP A 150 -5.71 -1.93 -17.47
N ALA A 151 -4.98 -1.58 -16.42
CA ALA A 151 -5.00 -0.27 -15.82
C ALA A 151 -3.59 0.27 -15.65
N LEU A 152 -3.42 1.57 -15.81
CA LEU A 152 -2.15 2.24 -15.67
C LEU A 152 -2.32 3.52 -14.84
N ILE A 153 -1.53 3.60 -13.77
CA ILE A 153 -1.41 4.78 -12.92
C ILE A 153 -0.26 5.63 -13.45
N ASP A 154 -0.54 6.90 -13.75
CA ASP A 154 0.42 7.84 -14.31
C ASP A 154 1.02 8.73 -13.22
N GLU A 155 2.23 8.42 -12.77
CA GLU A 155 2.93 9.21 -11.75
C GLU A 155 3.79 10.33 -12.36
N ALA A 156 3.75 10.50 -13.69
CA ALA A 156 4.47 11.55 -14.41
C ALA A 156 3.67 12.86 -14.49
N SER A 157 2.35 12.79 -14.58
CA SER A 157 1.48 13.94 -14.86
C SER A 157 0.28 14.03 -13.90
N PRO A 158 0.36 14.85 -12.82
CA PRO A 158 1.51 15.65 -12.43
C PRO A 158 2.65 14.80 -11.87
N ALA A 159 3.85 15.35 -11.84
CA ALA A 159 5.03 14.65 -11.36
C ALA A 159 4.88 14.34 -9.86
N LEU A 160 4.63 13.08 -9.53
CA LEU A 160 4.38 12.65 -8.16
C LEU A 160 5.67 12.35 -7.41
N THR A 161 5.86 12.94 -6.22
CA THR A 161 6.99 12.61 -5.34
C THR A 161 6.56 11.52 -4.35
N PRO A 162 7.04 10.26 -4.47
CA PRO A 162 6.59 9.21 -3.59
C PRO A 162 7.11 9.38 -2.16
N MET A 163 6.41 8.80 -1.19
CA MET A 163 6.95 8.56 0.15
C MET A 163 7.85 7.34 0.09
N CYS A 164 9.11 7.48 0.46
CA CYS A 164 10.09 6.39 0.50
C CYS A 164 10.76 6.41 1.87
N ILE A 165 10.66 5.32 2.62
CA ILE A 165 11.10 5.28 4.01
C ILE A 165 11.66 3.91 4.35
N CYS A 166 12.71 3.87 5.17
CA CYS A 166 13.14 2.67 5.85
C CYS A 166 13.33 2.91 7.34
N THR A 167 12.74 2.05 8.16
CA THR A 167 12.89 2.09 9.62
C THR A 167 13.28 0.73 10.19
N ARG A 168 13.78 0.72 11.43
CA ARG A 168 13.95 -0.52 12.20
C ARG A 168 12.60 -1.09 12.58
N THR A 169 12.47 -2.41 12.47
CA THR A 169 11.24 -3.15 12.75
C THR A 169 11.53 -4.28 13.74
N GLY A 170 11.17 -4.06 15.00
CA GLY A 170 11.60 -4.95 16.10
C GLY A 170 13.10 -4.80 16.40
N ALA A 171 13.67 -5.77 17.11
CA ALA A 171 15.06 -5.67 17.58
C ALA A 171 16.09 -5.74 16.45
N THR A 172 15.89 -6.63 15.46
CA THR A 172 16.89 -6.92 14.42
C THR A 172 16.40 -6.74 12.99
N GLY A 173 15.11 -6.45 12.84
CA GLY A 173 14.45 -6.29 11.55
C GLY A 173 14.42 -4.85 11.06
N TRP A 174 13.91 -4.70 9.84
CA TRP A 174 13.68 -3.42 9.19
C TRP A 174 12.55 -3.55 8.19
N THR A 175 11.92 -2.43 7.86
CA THR A 175 10.92 -2.34 6.79
C THR A 175 11.29 -1.19 5.88
N TYR A 176 11.26 -1.42 4.57
CA TYR A 176 11.25 -0.37 3.56
C TYR A 176 9.86 -0.30 2.93
N THR A 177 9.40 0.92 2.70
CA THR A 177 8.11 1.20 2.09
C THR A 177 8.23 2.33 1.07
N ARG A 178 7.55 2.15 -0.06
CA ARG A 178 7.36 3.15 -1.12
C ARG A 178 5.87 3.30 -1.38
N LYS A 179 5.32 4.49 -1.14
CA LYS A 179 3.90 4.79 -1.39
C LYS A 179 3.69 6.02 -2.25
N ALA A 180 2.60 5.98 -3.00
CA ALA A 180 2.10 7.07 -3.81
C ALA A 180 0.57 7.03 -3.85
N ALA A 181 -0.08 8.19 -3.83
CA ALA A 181 -1.53 8.32 -3.96
C ALA A 181 -1.89 9.61 -4.71
N GLY A 182 -3.11 9.68 -5.26
CA GLY A 182 -3.63 10.83 -6.00
C GLY A 182 -3.19 10.93 -7.47
N ALA A 183 -2.43 9.97 -8.00
CA ALA A 183 -2.13 9.90 -9.43
C ALA A 183 -3.39 9.50 -10.23
N PRO A 184 -3.59 9.94 -11.48
CA PRO A 184 -4.70 9.48 -12.29
C PRO A 184 -4.48 8.04 -12.74
N ALA A 185 -5.58 7.33 -12.96
CA ALA A 185 -5.60 6.01 -13.54
C ALA A 185 -6.30 6.03 -14.90
N ARG A 186 -5.75 5.25 -15.83
CA ARG A 186 -6.29 5.06 -17.18
C ARG A 186 -6.38 3.59 -17.55
N GLY A 187 -7.22 3.25 -18.52
CA GLY A 187 -7.46 1.88 -18.97
C GLY A 187 -8.85 1.37 -18.60
N VAL A 188 -9.01 0.06 -18.53
CA VAL A 188 -10.31 -0.60 -18.45
C VAL A 188 -10.35 -1.67 -17.36
N VAL A 189 -11.46 -1.69 -16.64
CA VAL A 189 -11.86 -2.81 -15.79
C VAL A 189 -13.07 -3.47 -16.46
N ARG A 190 -12.98 -4.75 -16.79
CA ARG A 190 -14.11 -5.57 -17.24
C ARG A 190 -14.49 -6.55 -16.15
N TRP A 191 -15.66 -6.38 -15.56
CA TRP A 191 -16.08 -7.18 -14.42
C TRP A 191 -17.51 -7.69 -14.61
N GLU A 192 -17.64 -9.01 -14.68
CA GLU A 192 -18.93 -9.72 -14.82
C GLU A 192 -19.81 -9.13 -15.94
N GLY A 193 -19.19 -8.84 -17.09
CA GLY A 193 -19.86 -8.31 -18.30
C GLY A 193 -20.08 -6.79 -18.32
N ARG A 194 -19.55 -6.04 -17.35
CA ARG A 194 -19.56 -4.56 -17.35
C ARG A 194 -18.16 -4.02 -17.60
N ASP A 195 -18.06 -3.01 -18.45
CA ASP A 195 -16.82 -2.30 -18.73
C ASP A 195 -16.83 -0.94 -18.00
N TYR A 196 -15.73 -0.64 -17.33
CA TYR A 196 -15.50 0.63 -16.64
C TYR A 196 -14.23 1.25 -17.23
N GLU A 197 -14.40 2.34 -17.96
CA GLU A 197 -13.29 3.15 -18.46
C GLU A 197 -12.79 4.08 -17.35
N LEU A 198 -11.56 3.88 -16.89
CA LEU A 198 -11.03 4.53 -15.69
C LEU A 198 -10.92 6.05 -15.88
N GLU A 199 -10.54 6.49 -17.08
CA GLU A 199 -10.45 7.90 -17.45
C GLU A 199 -11.82 8.57 -17.39
N ALA A 200 -12.86 7.92 -17.93
CA ALA A 200 -14.22 8.43 -17.92
C ALA A 200 -14.81 8.53 -16.51
N LEU A 201 -14.37 7.64 -15.61
CA LEU A 201 -14.74 7.69 -14.19
C LEU A 201 -13.93 8.71 -13.38
N GLY A 202 -12.93 9.37 -13.96
CA GLY A 202 -12.00 10.22 -13.22
C GLY A 202 -11.21 9.45 -12.16
N ALA A 203 -10.94 8.17 -12.40
CA ALA A 203 -10.33 7.29 -11.41
C ALA A 203 -8.90 7.75 -11.08
N CYS A 204 -8.55 7.66 -9.81
CA CYS A 204 -7.20 7.91 -9.31
C CYS A 204 -6.62 6.64 -8.69
N GLY A 205 -5.31 6.48 -8.83
CA GLY A 205 -4.53 5.35 -8.36
C GLY A 205 -3.79 5.62 -7.05
N SER A 206 -3.51 4.56 -6.32
CA SER A 206 -2.50 4.51 -5.27
C SER A 206 -1.64 3.26 -5.45
N SER A 207 -0.40 3.31 -4.97
CA SER A 207 0.48 2.15 -4.92
C SER A 207 1.24 2.11 -3.60
N ASP A 208 1.45 0.90 -3.09
CA ASP A 208 2.23 0.60 -1.90
C ASP A 208 3.14 -0.59 -2.21
N TYR A 209 4.45 -0.38 -2.09
CA TYR A 209 5.44 -1.44 -2.13
C TYR A 209 6.13 -1.48 -0.77
N SER A 210 6.10 -2.64 -0.12
CA SER A 210 6.73 -2.83 1.18
C SER A 210 7.51 -4.14 1.23
N ALA A 211 8.72 -4.08 1.79
CA ALA A 211 9.59 -5.25 1.92
C ALA A 211 10.48 -5.13 3.16
N GLY A 212 10.82 -6.26 3.77
CA GLY A 212 11.79 -6.27 4.87
C GLY A 212 11.74 -7.49 5.77
N TYR A 213 12.42 -7.38 6.90
CA TYR A 213 12.38 -8.30 8.01
C TYR A 213 11.43 -7.75 9.07
N MET A 214 10.15 -8.07 8.93
CA MET A 214 9.10 -7.57 9.82
C MET A 214 9.00 -8.40 11.11
N ARG A 215 8.38 -7.85 12.15
CA ARG A 215 8.13 -8.57 13.42
C ARG A 215 7.33 -9.84 13.15
N ARG A 216 7.67 -10.94 13.83
CA ARG A 216 6.99 -12.26 13.72
C ARG A 216 5.48 -12.17 13.95
N GLU A 217 5.10 -11.28 14.85
CA GLU A 217 3.73 -10.88 15.15
C GLU A 217 3.66 -9.36 15.05
N THR A 218 2.72 -8.86 14.27
CA THR A 218 2.56 -7.43 14.02
C THR A 218 1.10 -7.09 13.82
N SER A 219 0.77 -5.82 14.00
CA SER A 219 -0.53 -5.27 13.68
C SER A 219 -0.36 -3.87 13.16
N TRP A 220 -1.21 -3.47 12.22
CA TRP A 220 -1.20 -2.10 11.73
C TRP A 220 -2.58 -1.58 11.44
N LEU A 221 -2.64 -0.26 11.43
CA LEU A 221 -3.73 0.52 10.87
C LEU A 221 -3.19 1.23 9.63
N TRP A 222 -4.00 1.33 8.60
CA TRP A 222 -3.65 2.06 7.38
C TRP A 222 -4.88 2.80 6.86
N GLY A 223 -4.70 4.02 6.37
CA GLY A 223 -5.71 4.83 5.73
C GLY A 223 -5.14 5.40 4.44
N CYS A 224 -5.89 5.28 3.35
CA CYS A 224 -5.47 5.78 2.05
C CYS A 224 -6.67 6.25 1.24
N PHE A 225 -6.50 7.35 0.53
CA PHE A 225 -7.44 7.78 -0.51
C PHE A 225 -6.70 8.39 -1.68
N SER A 226 -7.35 8.36 -2.85
CA SER A 226 -6.91 9.02 -4.07
C SER A 226 -8.13 9.61 -4.75
N GLY A 227 -8.07 10.87 -5.19
CA GLY A 227 -9.19 11.50 -5.88
C GLY A 227 -8.88 12.88 -6.42
N GLN A 228 -9.93 13.59 -6.80
CA GLN A 228 -9.89 14.97 -7.28
C GLN A 228 -10.76 15.84 -6.38
N LEU A 229 -10.25 17.03 -6.04
CA LEU A 229 -10.97 18.05 -5.28
C LEU A 229 -11.93 18.81 -6.18
N ALA A 230 -12.88 19.54 -5.57
CA ALA A 230 -13.84 20.36 -6.31
C ALA A 230 -13.19 21.48 -7.15
N ASP A 231 -11.99 21.93 -6.78
CA ASP A 231 -11.19 22.91 -7.52
C ASP A 231 -10.37 22.29 -8.68
N GLY A 232 -10.51 20.98 -8.92
CA GLY A 232 -9.85 20.24 -9.98
C GLY A 232 -8.48 19.69 -9.63
N ARG A 233 -7.89 20.09 -8.49
CA ARG A 233 -6.60 19.55 -8.03
C ARG A 233 -6.72 18.09 -7.65
N ARG A 234 -5.66 17.34 -7.86
CA ARG A 234 -5.59 15.93 -7.43
C ARG A 234 -5.11 15.85 -6.00
N VAL A 235 -5.71 14.93 -5.25
CA VAL A 235 -5.38 14.71 -3.85
C VAL A 235 -5.12 13.23 -3.58
N GLY A 236 -4.12 12.95 -2.75
CA GLY A 236 -3.84 11.63 -2.22
C GLY A 236 -3.54 11.71 -0.73
N PHE A 237 -3.74 10.63 0.00
CA PHE A 237 -3.44 10.55 1.43
C PHE A 237 -2.92 9.18 1.80
N ASN A 238 -1.95 9.14 2.71
CA ASN A 238 -1.46 7.94 3.34
C ASN A 238 -1.24 8.18 4.83
N ALA A 239 -1.86 7.36 5.67
CA ALA A 239 -1.55 7.30 7.09
C ALA A 239 -1.42 5.85 7.53
N ALA A 240 -0.38 5.50 8.25
CA ALA A 240 -0.19 4.18 8.82
C ALA A 240 0.39 4.24 10.23
N CYS A 241 0.11 3.20 11.01
CA CYS A 241 0.61 2.98 12.35
C CYS A 241 0.85 1.48 12.55
N GLY A 242 1.97 1.07 13.17
CA GLY A 242 2.24 -0.34 13.49
C GLY A 242 3.37 -1.04 12.73
N VAL A 243 3.87 -0.48 11.61
CA VAL A 243 5.01 -1.06 10.84
C VAL A 243 6.23 -0.13 10.85
N ASN A 244 6.14 1.02 10.19
CA ASN A 244 7.18 2.05 10.20
C ASN A 244 6.89 3.09 11.30
N GLU A 245 7.26 2.78 12.54
CA GLU A 245 6.92 3.65 13.70
C GLU A 245 8.05 3.81 14.75
N THR A 246 9.14 3.06 14.65
CA THR A 246 10.21 3.07 15.67
C THR A 246 11.04 4.36 15.66
N SER A 247 11.13 5.06 14.52
CA SER A 247 12.03 6.22 14.38
C SER A 247 11.46 7.32 13.49
N PHE A 248 10.89 6.92 12.35
CA PHE A 248 10.19 7.79 11.41
C PHE A 248 8.82 7.18 11.13
N ASN A 249 7.91 7.94 10.51
CA ASN A 249 6.60 7.46 10.10
C ASN A 249 6.39 7.72 8.59
N GLU A 250 5.45 6.99 7.98
CA GLU A 250 5.18 7.07 6.54
C GLU A 250 4.00 7.99 6.18
N ASN A 251 3.50 8.78 7.14
CA ASN A 251 2.30 9.57 6.96
C ASN A 251 2.59 10.79 6.10
N CYS A 252 1.77 10.98 5.07
CA CYS A 252 1.85 12.12 4.17
C CYS A 252 0.55 12.26 3.38
N PHE A 253 0.39 13.41 2.74
CA PHE A 253 -0.62 13.60 1.72
C PHE A 253 0.00 14.22 0.47
N TRP A 254 -0.73 14.15 -0.63
CA TRP A 254 -0.31 14.70 -1.91
C TRP A 254 -1.34 15.69 -2.41
N VAL A 255 -0.87 16.81 -2.96
CA VAL A 255 -1.68 17.74 -3.76
C VAL A 255 -0.94 17.95 -5.08
N ASP A 256 -1.58 17.63 -6.19
CA ASP A 256 -1.00 17.69 -7.54
C ASP A 256 0.40 17.04 -7.62
N GLY A 257 0.55 15.87 -6.99
CA GLY A 257 1.79 15.10 -6.98
C GLY A 257 2.86 15.59 -5.99
N ARG A 258 2.71 16.79 -5.41
CA ARG A 258 3.60 17.27 -4.35
C ARG A 258 3.28 16.59 -3.03
N ARG A 259 4.29 15.98 -2.41
CA ARG A 259 4.20 15.32 -1.09
C ARG A 259 4.29 16.35 0.04
N HIS A 260 3.44 16.20 1.05
CA HIS A 260 3.44 16.95 2.29
C HIS A 260 3.52 15.97 3.46
N ASP A 261 4.57 16.10 4.27
CA ASP A 261 4.88 15.10 5.31
C ASP A 261 4.05 15.39 6.57
N LEU A 262 3.53 14.33 7.19
CA LEU A 262 2.66 14.42 8.36
C LEU A 262 3.31 13.76 9.59
N HIS A 263 2.83 14.17 10.75
CA HIS A 263 3.21 13.55 12.02
C HIS A 263 2.44 12.22 12.23
N GLY A 264 2.65 11.58 13.37
CA GLY A 264 1.88 10.40 13.76
C GLY A 264 0.36 10.68 13.74
N VAL A 265 -0.37 9.89 12.96
CA VAL A 265 -1.84 9.97 12.86
C VAL A 265 -2.47 9.01 13.86
N HIS A 266 -3.33 9.53 14.72
CA HIS A 266 -4.16 8.76 15.63
C HIS A 266 -5.43 8.30 14.91
N PHE A 267 -5.70 7.00 14.95
CA PHE A 267 -6.93 6.39 14.45
C PHE A 267 -7.84 6.09 15.65
N ASP A 268 -8.94 6.81 15.73
CA ASP A 268 -9.96 6.72 16.77
C ASP A 268 -11.21 6.04 16.21
N PHE A 269 -11.51 4.85 16.72
CA PHE A 269 -12.61 4.01 16.25
C PHE A 269 -13.00 2.98 17.31
N ASP A 270 -14.25 2.52 17.27
CA ASP A 270 -14.71 1.41 18.11
C ASP A 270 -14.32 0.06 17.48
N ARG A 271 -13.48 -0.70 18.19
CA ARG A 271 -13.05 -2.04 17.77
C ARG A 271 -14.20 -3.05 17.73
N ALA A 272 -15.28 -2.83 18.48
CA ALA A 272 -16.48 -3.66 18.47
C ALA A 272 -17.44 -3.28 17.34
N ALA A 273 -17.36 -2.05 16.83
CA ALA A 273 -18.26 -1.49 15.82
C ALA A 273 -17.48 -0.87 14.66
N LEU A 274 -16.72 -1.69 13.92
CA LEU A 274 -15.85 -1.22 12.82
C LEU A 274 -16.59 -0.48 11.69
N SER A 275 -17.90 -0.67 11.56
CA SER A 275 -18.76 0.02 10.57
C SER A 275 -19.12 1.45 10.97
N GLU A 276 -18.88 1.85 12.22
CA GLU A 276 -19.07 3.23 12.65
C GLU A 276 -17.96 4.14 12.11
N PRO A 277 -18.18 5.47 12.03
CA PRO A 277 -17.17 6.40 11.55
C PRO A 277 -15.85 6.35 12.33
N TRP A 278 -14.74 6.47 11.62
CA TRP A 278 -13.40 6.53 12.18
C TRP A 278 -12.90 7.96 12.14
N ARG A 279 -12.20 8.42 13.17
CA ARG A 279 -11.55 9.73 13.18
C ARG A 279 -10.04 9.59 13.07
N LEU A 280 -9.45 10.30 12.13
CA LEU A 280 -8.00 10.35 11.90
C LEU A 280 -7.51 11.75 12.24
N ARG A 281 -6.61 11.87 13.23
CA ARG A 281 -6.14 13.16 13.74
C ARG A 281 -4.65 13.17 14.02
N THR A 282 -3.97 14.28 13.74
CA THR A 282 -2.60 14.52 14.24
C THR A 282 -2.62 15.48 15.42
N GLN A 283 -1.62 15.39 16.29
CA GLN A 283 -1.52 16.24 17.48
C GLN A 283 -1.36 17.74 17.14
N ASP A 284 -0.73 18.05 16.01
CA ASP A 284 -0.54 19.41 15.50
C ASP A 284 -1.75 19.95 14.71
N GLY A 285 -2.83 19.16 14.58
CA GLY A 285 -4.05 19.55 13.87
C GLY A 285 -3.92 19.62 12.35
N ARG A 286 -2.83 19.13 11.76
CA ARG A 286 -2.66 19.06 10.29
C ARG A 286 -3.52 18.01 9.62
N VAL A 287 -3.99 17.01 10.37
CA VAL A 287 -5.00 16.03 9.93
C VAL A 287 -6.19 16.13 10.88
N ASP A 288 -7.38 16.32 10.29
CA ASP A 288 -8.66 16.27 10.99
C ASP A 288 -9.69 15.70 10.01
N LEU A 289 -9.75 14.37 9.94
CA LEU A 289 -10.55 13.63 8.99
C LEU A 289 -11.51 12.67 9.71
N GLU A 290 -12.68 12.48 9.12
CA GLU A 290 -13.62 11.41 9.44
C GLU A 290 -13.75 10.48 8.23
N PHE A 291 -13.65 9.18 8.46
CA PHE A 291 -13.90 8.15 7.46
C PHE A 291 -15.22 7.46 7.77
N THR A 292 -16.12 7.41 6.78
CA THR A 292 -17.41 6.72 6.88
C THR A 292 -17.36 5.42 6.08
N PRO A 293 -17.41 4.24 6.73
CA PRO A 293 -17.42 2.94 6.05
C PRO A 293 -18.67 2.74 5.17
N GLU A 294 -18.47 2.19 3.98
CA GLU A 294 -19.53 1.87 3.01
C GLU A 294 -19.51 0.40 2.55
N GLY A 295 -18.35 -0.25 2.62
CA GLY A 295 -18.16 -1.65 2.26
C GLY A 295 -17.00 -2.26 3.05
N GLU A 296 -16.85 -3.57 2.96
CA GLU A 296 -15.82 -4.30 3.70
C GLU A 296 -15.25 -5.45 2.88
N HIS A 297 -13.92 -5.52 2.84
CA HIS A 297 -13.18 -6.72 2.49
C HIS A 297 -12.54 -7.32 3.76
N ARG A 298 -12.90 -8.57 4.08
CA ARG A 298 -12.40 -9.26 5.28
C ARG A 298 -11.78 -10.60 4.92
N GLU A 299 -10.56 -10.84 5.39
CA GLU A 299 -9.92 -12.15 5.32
C GLU A 299 -9.41 -12.58 6.69
N ARG A 300 -9.84 -13.74 7.17
CA ARG A 300 -9.37 -14.33 8.42
C ARG A 300 -8.72 -15.68 8.16
N LEU A 301 -7.57 -15.88 8.76
CA LEU A 301 -6.84 -17.14 8.77
C LEU A 301 -6.26 -17.34 10.16
N ASN A 302 -6.45 -18.50 10.76
CA ASN A 302 -5.79 -18.86 12.01
C ASN A 302 -5.35 -20.32 11.91
N ALA A 303 -4.11 -20.52 11.45
CA ALA A 303 -3.51 -21.80 11.16
C ALA A 303 -2.22 -21.95 11.99
N TRP A 304 -2.36 -22.25 13.27
CA TRP A 304 -1.31 -22.47 14.28
C TRP A 304 -0.09 -21.53 14.17
N LEU A 305 0.87 -21.78 13.27
CA LEU A 305 2.04 -20.94 13.04
C LEU A 305 1.75 -19.63 12.26
N LEU A 306 0.70 -19.62 11.44
CA LEU A 306 0.28 -18.50 10.61
C LEU A 306 -1.11 -18.00 11.02
N ALA A 307 -1.25 -16.72 11.36
CA ALA A 307 -2.53 -16.08 11.59
C ALA A 307 -2.60 -14.73 10.88
N SER A 308 -3.79 -14.38 10.39
CA SER A 308 -4.11 -13.09 9.78
C SER A 308 -5.55 -12.72 10.13
N ASN A 309 -5.79 -11.48 10.55
CA ASN A 309 -7.11 -10.91 10.74
C ASN A 309 -7.17 -9.57 10.00
N PHE A 310 -7.45 -9.67 8.72
CA PHE A 310 -7.45 -8.57 7.77
C PHE A 310 -8.85 -8.04 7.60
N THR A 311 -9.00 -6.74 7.76
CA THR A 311 -10.25 -6.03 7.51
C THR A 311 -9.90 -4.69 6.88
N GLN A 312 -10.34 -4.51 5.64
CA GLN A 312 -10.22 -3.25 4.93
C GLN A 312 -11.63 -2.74 4.61
N LEU A 313 -11.95 -1.60 5.18
CA LEU A 313 -13.21 -0.91 5.00
C LEU A 313 -13.07 0.06 3.85
N LEU A 314 -14.03 0.04 2.94
CA LEU A 314 -14.12 0.89 1.76
C LEU A 314 -15.13 1.98 2.07
N GLY A 315 -14.85 3.25 1.76
CA GLY A 315 -15.72 4.34 2.16
C GLY A 315 -15.22 5.70 1.73
N ARG A 316 -15.65 6.75 2.43
CA ARG A 316 -15.34 8.14 2.10
C ARG A 316 -14.73 8.88 3.26
N PHE A 317 -13.82 9.78 2.94
CA PHE A 317 -13.23 10.72 3.88
C PHE A 317 -13.89 12.09 3.76
N HIS A 318 -14.09 12.75 4.89
CA HIS A 318 -14.50 14.15 5.01
C HIS A 318 -13.61 14.86 6.02
N GLY A 319 -13.41 16.17 5.88
CA GLY A 319 -12.67 16.99 6.84
C GLY A 319 -11.62 17.84 6.16
N ARG A 320 -10.43 17.94 6.75
CA ARG A 320 -9.36 18.81 6.28
C ARG A 320 -7.97 18.25 6.50
N LEU A 321 -7.10 18.59 5.58
CA LEU A 321 -5.65 18.46 5.69
C LEU A 321 -5.02 19.85 5.68
N ARG A 322 -3.85 20.00 6.30
CA ARG A 322 -3.09 21.25 6.29
C ARG A 322 -1.64 21.01 5.89
N ASP A 323 -1.16 21.78 4.92
CA ASP A 323 0.24 21.72 4.50
C ASP A 323 1.19 22.44 5.47
N GLU A 324 2.48 22.46 5.17
CA GLU A 324 3.50 23.12 6.00
C GLU A 324 3.37 24.66 5.98
N ALA A 325 2.75 25.23 4.93
CA ALA A 325 2.51 26.67 4.79
C ALA A 325 1.21 27.13 5.48
N GLY A 326 0.38 26.20 5.93
CA GLY A 326 -0.91 26.47 6.55
C GLY A 326 -2.10 26.46 5.60
N GLU A 327 -1.91 26.13 4.32
CA GLU A 327 -2.98 25.94 3.35
C GLU A 327 -3.90 24.80 3.82
N VAL A 328 -5.20 25.06 3.83
CA VAL A 328 -6.21 24.07 4.19
C VAL A 328 -6.75 23.42 2.91
N VAL A 329 -6.58 22.11 2.82
CA VAL A 329 -7.14 21.27 1.77
C VAL A 329 -8.40 20.61 2.32
N ALA A 330 -9.56 21.08 1.86
CA ALA A 330 -10.85 20.51 2.25
C ALA A 330 -11.04 19.15 1.55
N ILE A 331 -11.39 18.14 2.34
CA ILE A 331 -11.71 16.80 1.88
C ILE A 331 -13.22 16.64 2.02
N ASP A 332 -13.91 16.46 0.90
CA ASP A 332 -15.37 16.35 0.86
C ASP A 332 -15.77 15.13 0.04
N GLY A 333 -16.10 14.04 0.73
CA GLY A 333 -16.60 12.81 0.11
C GLY A 333 -15.58 12.04 -0.74
N VAL A 334 -14.27 12.21 -0.49
CA VAL A 334 -13.23 11.53 -1.28
C VAL A 334 -13.17 10.07 -0.90
N HIS A 335 -13.38 9.18 -1.87
CA HIS A 335 -13.35 7.74 -1.65
C HIS A 335 -11.94 7.23 -1.33
N GLY A 336 -11.89 6.18 -0.52
CA GLY A 336 -10.68 5.47 -0.17
C GLY A 336 -10.99 4.31 0.74
N PHE A 337 -10.02 3.96 1.58
CA PHE A 337 -10.17 2.85 2.51
C PHE A 337 -9.37 3.06 3.79
N VAL A 338 -9.84 2.43 4.85
CA VAL A 338 -9.07 2.20 6.08
C VAL A 338 -8.92 0.71 6.31
N GLU A 339 -7.82 0.32 6.90
CA GLU A 339 -7.45 -1.06 7.13
C GLU A 339 -7.06 -1.24 8.59
N ARG A 340 -7.51 -2.37 9.12
CA ARG A 340 -6.98 -2.95 10.34
C ARG A 340 -6.49 -4.34 10.01
N GLN A 341 -5.23 -4.59 10.34
CA GLN A 341 -4.60 -5.87 10.08
C GLN A 341 -3.84 -6.34 11.30
N PHE A 342 -4.00 -7.63 11.60
CA PHE A 342 -3.14 -8.37 12.50
C PHE A 342 -2.55 -9.52 11.72
N ALA A 343 -1.25 -9.77 11.89
CA ALA A 343 -0.60 -10.88 11.25
C ALA A 343 0.48 -11.50 12.13
N ARG A 344 0.57 -12.84 12.06
CA ARG A 344 1.57 -13.66 12.73
C ARG A 344 2.05 -14.69 11.72
N TRP A 345 3.35 -14.74 11.42
CA TRP A 345 3.89 -15.55 10.31
C TRP A 345 5.01 -16.54 10.58
#